data_AF-A0A8H7U4H7-F1
#
_entry.id   AF-A0A8H7U4H7-F1
#
_cell.length_a   1.000
_cell.length_b   1.000
_cell.length_c   1.000
_cell.angle_alpha   90.00
_cell.angle_beta   90.00
_cell.angle_gamma   90.00
#
_symmetry.space_group_name_H-M   'P 1'
#
loop_
_entity.id
_entity.type
_entity.pdbx_description
1 polymer ?
#
loop_
_entity_poly.entity_id
_entity_poly.type
_entity_poly.pdbx_seq_one_letter_code
_entity_poly.pdbx_strand_id
1 'polypeptide(L)' 'MPLFAHRRFVPLASLQDFIINEGLWGWNVRYYLAAIHYSQQDTLSLRVAYENLLPRFPVILEVYRGVHEMLNRHCS' A
#
# COMPACT_ATOMS: atom_id res chain seq x y z
N MET A 1 -15.89 18.03 11.06
CA MET A 1 -15.16 17.62 9.84
C MET A 1 -15.42 16.13 9.65
N PRO A 2 -16.10 15.69 8.57
CA PRO A 2 -16.37 14.27 8.40
C PRO A 2 -15.07 13.53 8.08
N LEU A 3 -14.79 12.44 8.78
CA LEU A 3 -13.75 11.50 8.41
C LEU A 3 -14.28 10.68 7.23
N PHE A 4 -13.98 11.09 6.00
CA PHE A 4 -14.31 10.30 4.82
C PHE A 4 -13.29 9.17 4.68
N ALA A 5 -13.77 7.93 4.70
CA ALA A 5 -12.98 6.75 4.41
C ALA A 5 -13.38 6.22 3.03
N HIS A 6 -12.46 6.30 2.07
CA HIS A 6 -12.62 5.68 0.76
C HIS A 6 -11.96 4.30 0.77
N ARG A 7 -12.66 3.28 0.28
CA ARG A 7 -12.16 1.90 0.18
C ARG A 7 -12.25 1.47 -1.26
N ARG A 8 -11.16 0.90 -1.78
CA ARG A 8 -11.12 0.32 -3.12
C ARG A 8 -10.58 -1.09 -3.03
N PHE A 9 -11.32 -2.04 -3.56
CA PHE A 9 -10.88 -3.43 -3.61
C PHE A 9 -9.76 -3.61 -4.65
N VAL A 10 -8.75 -4.40 -4.29
CA VAL A 10 -7.67 -4.85 -5.18
C VAL A 10 -7.71 -6.37 -5.18
N PRO A 11 -8.06 -7.02 -6.31
CA PRO A 11 -8.05 -8.47 -6.40
C PRO A 11 -6.65 -9.04 -6.18
N LEU A 12 -6.57 -10.10 -5.37
CA LEU A 12 -5.29 -10.79 -5.09
C LEU A 12 -4.61 -11.27 -6.38
N ALA A 13 -5.38 -11.74 -7.36
CA ALA A 13 -4.86 -12.19 -8.66
C ALA A 13 -4.16 -11.08 -9.49
N SER A 14 -4.50 -9.81 -9.25
CA SER A 14 -3.85 -8.66 -9.89
C SER A 14 -2.77 -8.02 -9.03
N LEU A 15 -2.69 -8.40 -7.75
CA LEU A 15 -1.77 -7.83 -6.78
C LEU A 15 -0.42 -8.51 -6.93
N GLN A 16 0.62 -7.72 -7.16
CA GLN A 16 1.97 -8.25 -7.31
C GLN A 16 2.77 -8.16 -6.02
N ASP A 17 2.84 -6.99 -5.41
CA ASP A 17 3.55 -6.78 -4.15
C ASP A 17 3.09 -5.48 -3.48
N PHE A 18 3.61 -5.23 -2.29
CA PHE A 18 3.57 -3.96 -1.61
C PHE A 18 4.96 -3.35 -1.49
N ILE A 19 5.03 -2.02 -1.45
CA ILE A 19 6.28 -1.28 -1.20
C ILE A 19 6.04 -0.21 -0.15
N ILE A 20 7.09 0.07 0.62
CA ILE A 20 7.14 1.24 1.49
C ILE A 20 8.02 2.27 0.79
N ASN A 21 7.45 3.43 0.51
CA ASN A 21 8.18 4.56 -0.06
C ASN A 21 8.22 5.73 0.91
N GLU A 22 9.25 6.55 0.74
CA GLU A 22 9.40 7.83 1.41
C GLU A 22 8.86 8.98 0.54
N GLY A 23 8.22 9.94 1.18
CA GLY A 23 7.66 11.13 0.58
C GLY A 23 7.96 12.35 1.43
N LEU A 24 8.28 13.45 0.77
CA LEU A 24 8.55 14.73 1.44
C LEU A 24 7.24 15.48 1.64
N TRP A 25 6.93 15.83 2.89
CA TRP A 25 5.86 16.80 3.19
C TRP A 25 6.46 18.02 3.87
N GLY A 26 6.76 19.04 3.05
CA GLY A 26 7.59 20.17 3.46
C GLY A 26 9.00 19.68 3.79
N TRP A 27 9.43 19.89 5.04
CA TRP A 27 10.73 19.44 5.56
C TRP A 27 10.69 18.10 6.29
N ASN A 28 9.52 17.45 6.35
CA ASN A 28 9.37 16.16 7.04
C ASN A 28 9.39 15.01 6.05
N VAL A 29 10.12 13.94 6.39
CA VAL A 29 10.02 12.65 5.70
C VAL A 29 8.82 11.88 6.25
N ARG A 30 7.97 11.41 5.35
CA ARG A 30 6.86 10.51 5.67
C ARG A 30 6.98 9.23 4.86
N TYR A 31 6.58 8.13 5.48
CA TYR A 31 6.50 6.84 4.81
C TYR A 31 5.05 6.61 4.37
N TYR A 32 4.87 5.98 3.22
CA TYR A 32 3.58 5.51 2.75
C TYR A 32 3.70 4.11 2.17
N LEU A 33 2.63 3.34 2.34
CA LEU A 33 2.52 1.99 1.79
C LEU A 33 1.82 2.09 0.44
N ALA A 34 2.36 1.44 -0.59
CA ALA A 34 1.73 1.35 -1.90
C ALA A 34 1.59 -0.10 -2.35
N ALA A 35 0.43 -0.44 -2.91
CA ALA A 35 0.19 -1.71 -3.59
C ALA A 35 0.57 -1.58 -5.07
N ILE A 36 1.34 -2.54 -5.56
CA ILE A 36 1.65 -2.74 -6.97
C ILE A 36 0.61 -3.71 -7.54
N HIS A 37 -0.09 -3.32 -8.59
CA HIS A 37 -1.03 -4.20 -9.29
C HIS A 37 -0.99 -4.00 -10.80
N TYR A 38 -1.33 -5.06 -11.53
CA TYR A 38 -1.56 -4.98 -12.97
C TYR A 38 -2.97 -4.49 -13.27
N SER A 39 -3.05 -3.53 -14.19
CA SER A 39 -4.29 -3.11 -14.84
C SER A 39 -4.74 -4.17 -15.87
N GLN A 40 -6.00 -4.10 -16.31
CA GLN A 40 -6.49 -4.91 -17.44
C GLN A 40 -5.68 -4.71 -18.73
N GLN A 41 -4.97 -3.58 -18.87
CA GLN A 41 -4.12 -3.25 -20.00
C GLN A 41 -2.65 -3.68 -19.81
N ASP A 42 -2.38 -4.54 -18.82
CA ASP A 42 -1.03 -4.98 -18.42
C ASP A 42 -0.09 -3.84 -17.96
N THR A 43 -0.66 -2.66 -17.71
CA THR A 43 0.07 -1.52 -17.18
C THR A 43 0.25 -1.65 -15.67
N LEU A 44 1.51 -1.65 -15.22
CA LEU A 44 1.84 -1.60 -13.80
C LEU A 44 1.33 -0.29 -13.17
N SER A 45 0.52 -0.42 -12.13
CA SER A 45 -0.14 0.70 -11.47
C SER A 45 0.09 0.66 -9.97
N LEU A 46 0.40 1.82 -9.39
CA LEU A 46 0.59 2.00 -7.96
C LEU A 46 -0.68 2.55 -7.30
N ARG A 47 -1.05 2.01 -6.15
CA ARG A 47 -2.10 2.58 -5.30
C ARG A 47 -1.60 2.77 -3.89
N VAL A 48 -1.65 4.01 -3.39
CA VAL A 48 -1.27 4.33 -2.01
C VAL A 48 -2.37 3.86 -1.05
N ALA A 49 -1.99 3.05 -0.07
CA ALA A 49 -2.86 2.68 1.03
C ALA A 49 -2.87 3.80 2.09
N TYR A 50 -4.01 4.00 2.75
CA TYR A 50 -4.16 4.98 3.83
C TYR A 50 -3.80 6.43 3.44
N GLU A 51 -4.07 6.83 2.19
CA GLU A 51 -3.66 8.12 1.61
C GLU A 51 -4.00 9.35 2.47
N ASN A 52 -5.14 9.33 3.17
CA ASN A 52 -5.58 10.44 4.04
C ASN A 52 -5.14 10.30 5.50
N LEU A 53 -4.76 9.10 5.94
CA LEU A 53 -4.40 8.81 7.33
C LEU A 53 -2.89 8.93 7.54
N LEU A 54 -2.09 8.52 6.55
CA LEU A 54 -0.62 8.47 6.59
C LEU A 54 -0.08 8.00 7.96
N PRO A 55 -0.32 6.73 8.33
CA PRO A 55 0.09 6.21 9.63
C PRO A 55 1.59 6.38 9.87
N ARG A 56 2.01 6.38 11.14
CA ARG A 56 3.43 6.38 11.49
C ARG A 56 4.11 5.11 10.99
N PHE A 57 5.41 5.21 10.73
CA PHE A 57 6.20 4.11 10.18
C PHE A 57 6.03 2.74 10.88
N PRO A 58 5.96 2.64 12.23
CA PRO A 58 5.79 1.33 12.88
C PRO A 58 4.51 0.61 12.43
N VAL A 59 3.42 1.34 12.23
CA VAL A 59 2.14 0.78 11.75
C VAL A 59 2.26 0.34 10.30
N ILE A 60 2.89 1.16 9.46
CA ILE A 60 3.14 0.81 8.04
C ILE A 60 3.98 -0.46 7.94
N LEU A 61 5.02 -0.57 8.76
CA LEU A 61 5.93 -1.72 8.76
C LEU A 61 5.25 -3.01 9.23
N GLU A 62 4.39 -2.92 10.24
CA GLU A 62 3.59 -4.06 10.70
C GLU A 62 2.65 -4.57 9.61
N VAL A 63 1.92 -3.67 8.95
CA VAL A 63 1.03 -4.03 7.84
C VAL A 63 1.82 -4.65 6.68
N TYR A 64 2.96 -4.05 6.32
CA TYR A 64 3.82 -4.57 5.27
C TYR A 64 4.26 -6.02 5.55
N ARG A 65 4.75 -6.30 6.77
CA ARG A 65 5.17 -7.65 7.18
C ARG A 65 4.02 -8.65 7.09
N GLY A 66 2.84 -8.28 7.61
CA GLY A 66 1.67 -9.16 7.57
C GLY A 66 1.22 -9.50 6.15
N VAL A 67 1.24 -8.53 5.24
CA VAL A 67 0.87 -8.76 3.84
C VAL A 67 1.94 -9.58 3.12
N HIS A 68 3.23 -9.31 3.37
CA HIS A 68 4.31 -10.03 2.72
C HIS A 68 4.37 -11.50 3.18
N GLU A 69 4.10 -11.79 4.46
CA GLU A 69 3.90 -13.16 4.93
C GLU A 69 2.73 -13.86 4.21
N MET A 70 1.62 -13.15 3.98
CA MET A 70 0.48 -13.70 3.25
C MET A 70 0.84 -14.01 1.79
N LEU A 71 1.50 -13.10 1.08
CA LEU A 71 1.92 -13.30 -0.31
C LEU A 71 2.88 -14.49 -0.43
N ASN A 72 3.86 -14.59 0.47
CA ASN A 72 4.82 -15.70 0.47
C ASN A 72 4.15 -17.06 0.69
N ARG A 73 3.08 -17.14 1.50
CA ARG A 73 2.32 -18.38 1.71
C ARG A 73 1.47 -18.81 0.51
N HIS A 74 1.09 -17.90 -0.38
CA HIS A 74 0.24 -18.21 -1.54
C HIS A 74 1.04 -18.49 -2.83
N CYS A 75 2.32 -18.12 -2.88
CA CYS A 75 3.24 -18.42 -3.98
C CYS A 75 4.15 -19.65 -3.71
N SER A 76 3.93 -20.39 -2.62
CA SER A 76 4.67 -21.62 -2.27
C SER A 76 3.90 -22.88 -2.66
#